data_AF-A0AAD5ELR7-F1
#
_entry.id   AF-A0AAD5ELR7-F1
#
_cell.length_a   1.000
_cell.length_b   1.000
_cell.length_c   1.000
_cell.angle_alpha   90.00
_cell.angle_beta   90.00
_cell.angle_gamma   90.00
#
_symmetry.space_group_name_H-M   'P 1'
#
loop_
_entity.id
_entity.type
_entity.pdbx_description
1 polymer ?
#
loop_
_entity_poly.entity_id
_entity_poly.type
_entity_poly.pdbx_seq_one_letter_code
_entity_poly.pdbx_strand_id
1 'polypeptide(L)'
;MPPPFIPLQLMPQQVNVSTEDDWTGTSDPRARKKMQNRIHQRIRRQRMKGISRPPRIPNTQSFFGDCQLSTVANFSSTFIEVDPLSIYSFTACEPESERTERFIIHFSTRVHAEFTNGSPRAGMLLSLVQFNTTRALVMNARIMNITSELMLPDAQSRLPYHAIDRAAMIPSLPSSLEPTHLQLTVSHHPWVDILPLPEIRDNILRRDENSYDKKALCRDLRGFQDVANGLGGMIVWGDPSDSEAWEVTEAFASKWPWVIQDCPRLLGSTRYWRSMRGES
;
A
#
# COMPACT_ATOMS: atom_id res chain seq x y z
N MET A 1 -19.47 -6.44 11.22
CA MET A 1 -19.08 -7.01 9.91
C MET A 1 -17.72 -6.43 9.56
N PRO A 2 -16.72 -7.25 9.20
CA PRO A 2 -15.44 -6.72 8.73
C PRO A 2 -15.68 -5.87 7.46
N PRO A 3 -15.01 -4.71 7.30
CA PRO A 3 -15.14 -3.93 6.08
C PRO A 3 -14.65 -4.75 4.88
N PRO A 4 -15.35 -4.69 3.73
CA PRO A 4 -15.00 -5.47 2.56
C PRO A 4 -13.57 -5.15 2.13
N PHE A 5 -12.85 -6.19 1.70
CA PHE A 5 -11.59 -6.04 0.97
C PHE A 5 -11.82 -5.06 -0.18
N ILE A 6 -11.01 -4.00 -0.27
CA ILE A 6 -11.00 -3.12 -1.43
C ILE A 6 -9.96 -3.70 -2.39
N PRO A 7 -10.39 -4.49 -3.40
CA PRO A 7 -9.45 -4.97 -4.41
C PRO A 7 -8.83 -3.77 -5.11
N LEU A 8 -7.52 -3.85 -5.39
CA LEU A 8 -6.90 -3.01 -6.40
C LEU A 8 -7.45 -3.44 -7.77
N GLN A 9 -8.65 -2.98 -8.11
CA GLN A 9 -9.16 -3.14 -9.47
C GLN A 9 -8.41 -2.18 -10.40
N LEU A 10 -8.02 -2.70 -11.58
CA LEU A 10 -7.62 -1.87 -12.73
C LEU A 10 -8.63 -0.73 -12.87
N MET A 11 -8.13 0.50 -12.95
CA MET A 11 -8.99 1.69 -13.02
C MET A 11 -9.96 1.53 -14.20
N PRO A 12 -11.28 1.76 -14.03
CA PRO A 12 -12.25 1.71 -15.14
C PRO A 12 -11.88 2.62 -16.32
N GLN A 13 -11.04 3.62 -16.06
CA GLN A 13 -10.46 4.52 -17.04
C GLN A 13 -9.48 3.85 -18.01
N GLN A 14 -8.97 2.65 -17.70
CA GLN A 14 -8.14 1.82 -18.59
C GLN A 14 -8.99 0.92 -19.51
N VAL A 15 -10.26 0.69 -19.19
CA VAL A 15 -11.15 -0.21 -19.96
C VAL A 15 -11.58 0.41 -21.31
N ASN A 16 -11.44 1.73 -21.46
CA ASN A 16 -11.89 2.47 -22.66
C ASN A 16 -10.77 3.23 -23.38
N VAL A 17 -9.50 2.91 -23.13
CA VAL A 17 -8.39 3.52 -23.88
C VAL A 17 -8.14 2.67 -25.12
N SER A 18 -8.44 3.23 -26.30
CA SER A 18 -8.03 2.63 -27.57
C SER A 18 -6.50 2.47 -27.57
N THR A 19 -5.99 1.38 -28.15
CA THR A 19 -4.57 0.99 -28.20
C THR A 19 -3.62 2.08 -28.70
N GLU A 20 -4.12 3.13 -29.37
CA GLU A 20 -3.34 4.29 -29.81
C GLU A 20 -3.13 5.39 -28.74
N ASP A 21 -3.88 5.37 -27.64
CA ASP A 21 -3.87 6.41 -26.59
C ASP A 21 -3.42 5.88 -25.21
N ASP A 22 -2.90 4.65 -25.17
CA ASP A 22 -2.31 4.08 -23.96
C ASP A 22 -0.94 4.72 -23.67
N TRP A 23 -0.91 5.58 -22.66
CA TRP A 23 0.31 6.25 -22.20
C TRP A 23 0.93 5.54 -20.97
N THR A 24 0.33 4.43 -20.53
CA THR A 24 0.90 3.58 -19.48
C THR A 24 2.00 2.71 -20.11
N GLY A 25 3.26 3.11 -19.91
CA GLY A 25 4.44 2.48 -20.53
C GLY A 25 5.36 3.42 -21.31
N THR A 26 4.99 4.69 -21.53
CA THR A 26 5.88 5.65 -22.23
C THR A 26 6.86 6.30 -21.25
N SER A 27 8.16 6.02 -21.38
CA SER A 27 9.24 6.55 -20.51
C SER A 27 9.60 8.01 -20.78
N ASP A 28 9.21 8.57 -21.94
CA ASP A 28 9.46 9.97 -22.32
C ASP A 28 8.38 10.93 -21.76
N PRO A 29 8.73 11.88 -20.87
CA PRO A 29 7.80 12.86 -20.31
C PRO A 29 7.11 13.75 -21.36
N ARG A 30 7.78 14.05 -22.48
CA ARG A 30 7.22 14.90 -23.55
C ARG A 30 6.16 14.16 -24.35
N ALA A 31 6.40 12.89 -24.67
CA ALA A 31 5.44 12.01 -25.34
C ALA A 31 4.16 11.84 -24.50
N ARG A 32 4.30 11.60 -23.19
CA ARG A 32 3.18 11.48 -22.24
C ARG A 32 2.31 12.73 -22.19
N LYS A 33 2.93 13.91 -22.07
CA LYS A 33 2.21 15.21 -22.05
C LYS A 33 1.48 15.48 -23.38
N LYS A 34 2.05 15.05 -24.51
CA LYS A 34 1.42 15.20 -25.83
C LYS A 34 0.16 14.33 -25.96
N MET A 35 0.18 13.09 -25.48
CA MET A 35 -1.00 12.21 -25.46
C MET A 35 -2.08 12.70 -24.49
N GLN A 36 -1.72 13.12 -23.27
CA GLN A 36 -2.67 13.74 -22.33
C GLN A 36 -3.36 14.97 -22.92
N ASN A 37 -2.61 15.85 -23.58
CA ASN A 37 -3.17 17.02 -24.25
C ASN A 37 -4.14 16.64 -25.38
N ARG A 38 -3.86 15.57 -26.12
CA ARG A 38 -4.72 15.07 -27.21
C ARG A 38 -6.05 14.55 -26.66
N ILE A 39 -6.03 13.81 -25.54
CA ILE A 39 -7.22 13.32 -24.84
C ILE A 39 -8.05 14.51 -24.31
N HIS A 40 -7.42 15.47 -23.63
CA HIS A 40 -8.11 16.67 -23.14
C HIS A 40 -8.74 17.50 -24.26
N GLN A 41 -8.08 17.60 -25.42
CA GLN A 41 -8.67 18.26 -26.59
C GLN A 41 -9.88 17.50 -27.14
N ARG A 42 -9.87 16.16 -27.16
CA ARG A 42 -11.03 15.35 -27.58
C ARG A 42 -12.21 15.47 -26.62
N ILE A 43 -11.95 15.40 -25.31
CA ILE A 43 -12.99 15.61 -24.26
C ILE A 43 -13.58 17.01 -24.39
N ARG A 44 -12.74 18.04 -24.61
CA ARG A 44 -13.20 19.41 -24.85
C ARG A 44 -14.07 19.51 -26.11
N ARG A 45 -13.67 18.87 -27.22
CA ARG A 45 -14.45 18.86 -28.47
C ARG A 45 -15.77 18.11 -28.32
N GLN A 46 -15.82 17.04 -27.53
CA GLN A 46 -17.05 16.31 -27.21
C GLN A 46 -17.99 17.14 -26.33
N ARG A 47 -17.46 17.85 -25.32
CA ARG A 47 -18.25 18.79 -24.50
C ARG A 47 -18.83 19.94 -25.31
N MET A 48 -18.12 20.40 -26.34
CA MET A 48 -18.59 21.45 -27.25
C MET A 48 -19.63 20.96 -28.29
N LYS A 49 -19.85 19.65 -28.43
CA LYS A 49 -20.79 19.06 -29.42
C LYS A 49 -22.17 18.69 -28.87
N GLY A 50 -22.41 18.82 -27.55
CA GLY A 50 -23.74 18.83 -26.91
C GLY A 50 -24.52 17.51 -26.91
N ILE A 51 -24.86 16.99 -25.73
CA ILE A 51 -26.12 16.30 -25.39
C ILE A 51 -26.31 16.33 -23.85
N SER A 52 -27.46 16.88 -23.45
CA SER A 52 -28.22 16.83 -22.18
C SER A 52 -27.68 17.39 -20.84
N ARG A 53 -28.27 18.55 -20.49
CA ARG A 53 -28.54 19.22 -19.20
C ARG A 53 -28.76 18.35 -17.94
N PRO A 54 -28.57 18.94 -16.74
CA PRO A 54 -29.65 19.01 -15.74
C PRO A 54 -29.81 20.44 -15.13
N PRO A 55 -30.63 20.70 -14.08
CA PRO A 55 -31.76 21.61 -14.10
C PRO A 55 -31.46 23.05 -13.59
N ARG A 56 -32.39 23.96 -13.90
CA ARG A 56 -32.41 25.37 -13.43
C ARG A 56 -32.63 25.44 -11.91
N ILE A 57 -31.82 26.24 -11.23
CA ILE A 57 -32.13 26.88 -9.94
C ILE A 57 -32.08 28.41 -10.18
N PRO A 58 -33.03 29.22 -9.68
CA PRO A 58 -33.08 30.66 -9.96
C PRO A 58 -32.03 31.46 -9.20
N ASN A 59 -31.61 32.56 -9.83
CA ASN A 59 -30.76 33.63 -9.32
C ASN A 59 -31.11 34.12 -7.90
N THR A 60 -30.09 34.27 -7.05
CA THR A 60 -29.97 35.45 -6.16
C THR A 60 -28.50 35.90 -6.04
N GLN A 61 -28.21 36.97 -6.76
CA GLN A 61 -27.30 38.10 -6.48
C GLN A 61 -25.87 37.88 -5.95
N SER A 62 -24.94 38.21 -6.84
CA SER A 62 -23.61 38.81 -6.69
C SER A 62 -23.21 39.38 -5.33
N PHE A 63 -21.98 39.10 -4.89
CA PHE A 63 -21.04 40.15 -4.45
C PHE A 63 -19.61 39.77 -4.89
N PHE A 64 -19.00 40.66 -5.66
CA PHE A 64 -17.60 40.66 -6.04
C PHE A 64 -16.72 41.05 -4.85
N GLY A 65 -15.50 40.51 -4.79
CA GLY A 65 -14.46 40.94 -3.86
C GLY A 65 -13.09 40.48 -4.37
N ASP A 66 -12.39 41.40 -5.02
CA ASP A 66 -11.08 41.26 -5.63
C ASP A 66 -9.92 40.94 -4.65
N CYS A 67 -8.82 40.54 -5.29
CA CYS A 67 -7.43 40.95 -5.01
C CYS A 67 -6.49 40.03 -4.21
N GLN A 68 -5.62 39.41 -5.01
CA GLN A 68 -4.15 39.52 -4.98
C GLN A 68 -3.31 38.82 -3.90
N LEU A 69 -2.54 37.86 -4.44
CA LEU A 69 -1.20 37.42 -4.12
C LEU A 69 -0.31 38.48 -3.43
N SER A 70 0.24 38.16 -2.26
CA SER A 70 1.54 38.68 -1.84
C SER A 70 2.31 37.68 -0.97
N THR A 71 3.57 37.54 -1.35
CA THR A 71 4.61 36.63 -0.89
C THR A 71 5.21 37.09 0.43
N VAL A 72 5.35 36.19 1.42
CA VAL A 72 6.58 35.91 2.20
C VAL A 72 6.24 34.90 3.31
N ALA A 73 6.69 33.64 3.19
CA ALA A 73 6.58 32.67 4.26
C ALA A 73 7.89 32.64 5.06
N ASN A 74 7.86 33.32 6.21
CA ASN A 74 8.86 33.19 7.25
C ASN A 74 8.89 31.75 7.77
N PHE A 75 10.08 31.17 7.79
CA PHE A 75 10.36 29.90 8.44
C PHE A 75 10.22 30.10 9.96
N SER A 76 9.17 29.53 10.55
CA SER A 76 9.03 29.47 12.00
C SER A 76 8.72 28.03 12.39
N SER A 77 9.63 27.44 13.16
CA SER A 77 9.57 26.07 13.66
C SER A 77 8.33 25.86 14.52
N THR A 78 7.29 25.25 13.96
CA THR A 78 6.15 24.72 14.70
C THR A 78 6.27 23.20 14.76
N PHE A 79 6.15 22.66 15.98
CA PHE A 79 5.95 21.23 16.20
C PHE A 79 4.75 20.78 15.35
N ILE A 80 5.00 19.94 14.35
CA ILE A 80 3.96 19.40 13.49
C ILE A 80 3.16 18.41 14.34
N GLU A 81 1.96 18.81 14.78
CA GLU A 81 0.93 17.86 15.17
C GLU A 81 0.72 16.91 13.99
N VAL A 82 1.20 15.67 14.14
CA VAL A 82 1.00 14.65 13.12
C VAL A 82 -0.49 14.34 13.09
N ASP A 83 -1.16 14.68 11.99
CA ASP A 83 -2.56 14.32 11.74
C ASP A 83 -2.79 12.85 12.14
N PRO A 84 -3.69 12.53 13.09
CA PRO A 84 -3.98 11.15 13.50
C PRO A 84 -4.44 10.24 12.37
N LEU A 85 -4.85 10.83 11.23
CA LEU A 85 -5.24 10.12 10.00
C LEU A 85 -4.14 10.16 8.93
N SER A 86 -2.93 10.56 9.31
CA SER A 86 -1.74 10.47 8.48
C SER A 86 -1.34 9.01 8.29
N ILE A 87 -1.10 8.63 7.04
CA ILE A 87 -0.66 7.28 6.69
C ILE A 87 0.65 6.88 7.40
N TYR A 88 1.50 7.85 7.73
CA TYR A 88 2.74 7.63 8.48
C TYR A 88 2.52 7.17 9.93
N SER A 89 1.33 7.40 10.48
CA SER A 89 0.96 6.96 11.83
C SER A 89 0.32 5.58 11.86
N PHE A 90 0.00 5.00 10.69
CA PHE A 90 -0.62 3.68 10.59
C PHE A 90 0.43 2.58 10.70
N THR A 91 0.17 1.58 11.54
CA THR A 91 1.14 0.53 11.85
C THR A 91 0.48 -0.82 12.09
N ALA A 92 1.25 -1.89 11.89
CA ALA A 92 0.84 -3.26 12.20
C ALA A 92 1.19 -3.68 13.64
N CYS A 93 1.84 -2.80 14.42
CA CYS A 93 2.25 -3.07 15.79
C CYS A 93 1.10 -3.00 16.81
N GLU A 94 -0.09 -2.56 16.42
CA GLU A 94 -1.27 -2.48 17.31
C GLU A 94 -2.53 -3.06 16.62
N PRO A 95 -2.51 -4.33 16.20
CA PRO A 95 -3.50 -4.87 15.26
C PRO A 95 -4.92 -4.95 15.83
N GLU A 96 -5.07 -5.16 17.14
CA GLU A 96 -6.35 -5.26 17.85
C GLU A 96 -6.87 -3.91 18.38
N SER A 97 -6.10 -2.83 18.26
CA SER A 97 -6.47 -1.55 18.86
C SER A 97 -7.65 -0.89 18.15
N GLU A 98 -8.48 -0.18 18.92
CA GLU A 98 -9.59 0.61 18.38
C GLU A 98 -9.06 1.71 17.43
N ARG A 99 -7.86 2.21 17.70
CA ARG A 99 -7.17 3.18 16.83
C ARG A 99 -6.94 2.59 15.44
N THR A 100 -6.38 1.38 15.35
CA THR A 100 -6.15 0.66 14.09
C THR A 100 -7.46 0.42 13.34
N GLU A 101 -8.49 -0.05 14.02
CA GLU A 101 -9.80 -0.32 13.40
C GLU A 101 -10.43 0.97 12.84
N ARG A 102 -10.44 2.06 13.64
CA ARG A 102 -10.93 3.37 13.19
C ARG A 102 -10.14 3.90 12.00
N PHE A 103 -8.81 3.72 11.99
CA PHE A 103 -7.97 4.14 10.87
C PHE A 103 -8.34 3.39 9.59
N ILE A 104 -8.47 2.06 9.65
CA ILE A 104 -8.84 1.22 8.51
C ILE A 104 -10.20 1.65 7.94
N ILE A 105 -11.21 1.81 8.79
CA ILE A 105 -12.57 2.22 8.38
C ILE A 105 -12.53 3.61 7.73
N HIS A 106 -11.89 4.57 8.39
CA HIS A 106 -11.86 5.96 7.93
C HIS A 106 -11.11 6.09 6.60
N PHE A 107 -9.91 5.49 6.49
CA PHE A 107 -9.11 5.55 5.27
C PHE A 107 -9.85 4.88 4.10
N SER A 108 -10.41 3.69 4.31
CA SER A 108 -11.20 2.98 3.31
C SER A 108 -12.39 3.79 2.79
N THR A 109 -13.12 4.43 3.72
CA THR A 109 -14.28 5.29 3.39
C THR A 109 -13.85 6.50 2.56
N ARG A 110 -12.75 7.15 2.94
CA ARG A 110 -12.19 8.30 2.22
C ARG A 110 -11.75 7.92 0.80
N VAL A 111 -11.01 6.81 0.64
CA VAL A 111 -10.58 6.30 -0.67
C VAL A 111 -11.79 6.02 -1.56
N HIS A 112 -12.80 5.34 -1.02
CA HIS A 112 -14.00 5.01 -1.77
C HIS A 112 -14.73 6.26 -2.25
N ALA A 113 -14.93 7.26 -1.38
CA ALA A 113 -15.57 8.51 -1.72
C ALA A 113 -14.82 9.27 -2.84
N GLU A 114 -13.50 9.40 -2.73
CA GLU A 114 -12.66 10.04 -3.75
C GLU A 114 -12.73 9.31 -5.11
N PHE A 115 -12.74 7.98 -5.09
CA PHE A 115 -12.88 7.17 -6.29
C PHE A 115 -14.25 7.39 -6.95
N THR A 116 -15.34 7.36 -6.18
CA THR A 116 -16.70 7.61 -6.69
C THR A 116 -16.87 9.04 -7.24
N ASN A 117 -16.13 10.00 -6.70
CA ASN A 117 -16.15 11.39 -7.14
C ASN A 117 -15.22 11.67 -8.34
N GLY A 118 -14.52 10.65 -8.86
CA GLY A 118 -13.72 10.75 -10.09
C GLY A 118 -12.46 11.61 -9.98
N SER A 119 -11.93 11.84 -8.76
CA SER A 119 -10.76 12.69 -8.52
C SER A 119 -9.64 11.98 -7.73
N PRO A 120 -9.15 10.80 -8.16
CA PRO A 120 -8.01 10.18 -7.49
C PRO A 120 -6.75 11.04 -7.72
N ARG A 121 -6.29 11.75 -6.68
CA ARG A 121 -5.02 12.49 -6.69
C ARG A 121 -3.86 11.50 -6.71
N ALA A 122 -2.77 11.79 -7.42
CA ALA A 122 -1.59 10.89 -7.48
C ALA A 122 -1.03 10.52 -6.09
N GLY A 123 -1.04 11.46 -5.13
CA GLY A 123 -0.64 11.18 -3.74
C GLY A 123 -1.55 10.19 -3.00
N MET A 124 -2.81 10.05 -3.44
CA MET A 124 -3.76 9.10 -2.89
C MET A 124 -3.40 7.66 -3.28
N LEU A 125 -2.88 7.46 -4.50
CA LEU A 125 -2.44 6.14 -4.96
C LEU A 125 -1.25 5.63 -4.13
N LEU A 126 -0.26 6.49 -3.89
CA LEU A 126 0.88 6.13 -3.04
C LEU A 126 0.42 5.79 -1.61
N SER A 127 -0.44 6.62 -1.04
CA SER A 127 -1.00 6.39 0.30
C SER A 127 -1.82 5.09 0.35
N LEU A 128 -2.51 4.74 -0.75
CA LEU A 128 -3.30 3.51 -0.85
C LEU A 128 -2.41 2.26 -0.88
N VAL A 129 -1.28 2.29 -1.60
CA VAL A 129 -0.31 1.17 -1.59
C VAL A 129 0.27 0.96 -0.20
N GLN A 130 0.71 2.03 0.47
CA GLN A 130 1.21 1.98 1.85
C GLN A 130 0.13 1.47 2.82
N PHE A 131 -1.11 1.93 2.65
CA PHE A 131 -2.26 1.50 3.42
C PHE A 131 -2.55 0.01 3.24
N ASN A 132 -2.67 -0.46 2.00
CA ASN A 132 -2.99 -1.85 1.72
C ASN A 132 -1.92 -2.80 2.26
N THR A 133 -0.64 -2.43 2.12
CA THR A 133 0.47 -3.21 2.65
C THR A 133 0.43 -3.28 4.18
N THR A 134 0.26 -2.12 4.84
CA THR A 134 0.20 -2.09 6.31
C THR A 134 -1.06 -2.79 6.84
N ARG A 135 -2.21 -2.65 6.16
CA ARG A 135 -3.47 -3.32 6.50
C ARG A 135 -3.34 -4.84 6.32
N ALA A 136 -2.65 -5.31 5.29
CA ALA A 136 -2.39 -6.73 5.09
C ALA A 136 -1.61 -7.32 6.27
N LEU A 137 -0.56 -6.63 6.72
CA LEU A 137 0.19 -7.03 7.92
C LEU A 137 -0.66 -7.04 9.19
N VAL A 138 -1.55 -6.04 9.38
CA VAL A 138 -2.53 -6.04 10.49
C VAL A 138 -3.44 -7.27 10.42
N MET A 139 -3.96 -7.60 9.24
CA MET A 139 -4.85 -8.76 9.07
C MET A 139 -4.13 -10.08 9.37
N ASN A 140 -2.91 -10.24 8.89
CA ASN A 140 -2.10 -11.43 9.19
C ASN A 140 -1.76 -11.52 10.68
N ALA A 141 -1.48 -10.40 11.35
CA ALA A 141 -1.30 -10.37 12.80
C ALA A 141 -2.55 -10.85 13.56
N ARG A 142 -3.74 -10.45 13.12
CA ARG A 142 -5.01 -10.92 13.68
C ARG A 142 -5.22 -12.43 13.47
N ILE A 143 -4.91 -12.96 12.28
CA ILE A 143 -4.97 -14.40 11.98
C ILE A 143 -4.03 -15.18 12.92
N MET A 144 -2.84 -14.65 13.15
CA MET A 144 -1.80 -15.20 14.03
C MET A 144 -2.07 -14.97 15.53
N ASN A 145 -3.15 -14.28 15.89
CA ASN A 145 -3.45 -13.85 17.26
C ASN A 145 -2.28 -13.10 17.95
N ILE A 146 -1.57 -12.28 17.17
CA ILE A 146 -0.51 -11.39 17.66
C ILE A 146 -1.14 -10.06 18.07
N THR A 147 -0.95 -9.67 19.33
CA THR A 147 -1.48 -8.42 19.91
C THR A 147 -0.40 -7.34 20.03
N SER A 148 -0.78 -6.13 20.41
CA SER A 148 0.14 -5.01 20.62
C SER A 148 1.26 -5.33 21.60
N GLU A 149 0.98 -6.08 22.67
CA GLU A 149 1.98 -6.49 23.66
C GLU A 149 3.05 -7.41 23.06
N LEU A 150 2.69 -8.18 22.03
CA LEU A 150 3.61 -9.06 21.30
C LEU A 150 4.36 -8.34 20.18
N MET A 151 4.11 -7.05 19.97
CA MET A 151 4.79 -6.25 18.94
C MET A 151 5.63 -5.12 19.54
N LEU A 152 5.92 -5.19 20.85
CA LEU A 152 6.85 -4.29 21.52
C LEU A 152 8.28 -4.44 20.97
N PRO A 153 9.12 -3.39 21.01
CA PRO A 153 10.44 -3.42 20.36
C PRO A 153 11.37 -4.58 20.76
N ASP A 154 11.22 -5.10 21.97
CA ASP A 154 11.98 -6.19 22.58
C ASP A 154 11.18 -7.51 22.67
N ALA A 155 9.98 -7.56 22.08
CA ALA A 155 9.16 -8.76 22.05
C ALA A 155 9.83 -9.89 21.26
N GLN A 156 9.54 -11.12 21.68
CA GLN A 156 10.01 -12.34 21.03
C GLN A 156 8.83 -13.18 20.56
N SER A 157 9.00 -13.84 19.41
CA SER A 157 8.04 -14.81 18.89
C SER A 157 7.83 -15.95 19.87
N ARG A 158 6.57 -16.37 19.98
CA ARG A 158 6.18 -17.54 20.76
C ARG A 158 6.49 -18.83 20.00
N LEU A 159 6.71 -18.76 18.70
CA LEU A 159 6.89 -19.94 17.84
C LEU A 159 8.07 -20.82 18.26
N PRO A 160 9.24 -20.34 18.68
CA PRO A 160 10.30 -21.23 19.15
C PRO A 160 9.96 -21.93 20.48
N TYR A 161 9.24 -21.25 21.37
CA TYR A 161 9.18 -21.63 22.80
C TYR A 161 7.86 -22.28 23.25
N HIS A 162 6.73 -22.00 22.61
CA HIS A 162 5.39 -22.37 23.11
C HIS A 162 4.74 -23.51 22.32
N ALA A 163 5.08 -24.77 22.64
CA ALA A 163 4.58 -25.95 21.93
C ALA A 163 3.05 -26.14 21.97
N ILE A 164 2.42 -25.82 23.10
CA ILE A 164 0.97 -25.99 23.29
C ILE A 164 0.21 -24.98 22.41
N ASP A 165 0.63 -23.72 22.41
CA ASP A 165 0.05 -22.66 21.58
C ASP A 165 0.18 -23.01 20.09
N ARG A 166 1.33 -23.55 19.67
CA ARG A 166 1.55 -24.02 18.29
C ARG A 166 0.57 -25.11 17.87
N ALA A 167 0.36 -26.12 18.72
CA ALA A 167 -0.51 -27.25 18.38
C ALA A 167 -1.98 -26.81 18.18
N ALA A 168 -2.42 -25.79 18.92
CA ALA A 168 -3.75 -25.21 18.77
C ALA A 168 -3.86 -24.27 17.56
N MET A 169 -2.81 -23.50 17.28
CA MET A 169 -2.82 -22.45 16.25
C MET A 169 -2.56 -22.97 14.83
N ILE A 170 -1.56 -23.83 14.63
CA ILE A 170 -1.07 -24.21 13.29
C ILE A 170 -2.17 -24.81 12.39
N PRO A 171 -3.07 -25.70 12.86
CA PRO A 171 -4.07 -26.32 11.99
C PRO A 171 -5.10 -25.37 11.36
N SER A 172 -5.23 -24.15 11.87
CA SER A 172 -6.17 -23.14 11.36
C SER A 172 -5.51 -22.05 10.52
N LEU A 173 -4.18 -22.08 10.37
CA LEU A 173 -3.45 -21.07 9.61
C LEU A 173 -3.52 -21.33 8.10
N PRO A 174 -3.60 -20.27 7.28
CA PRO A 174 -3.30 -20.37 5.86
C PRO A 174 -1.89 -20.90 5.63
N SER A 175 -1.70 -21.69 4.57
CA SER A 175 -0.41 -22.35 4.26
C SER A 175 0.77 -21.37 4.11
N SER A 176 0.51 -20.14 3.69
CA SER A 176 1.52 -19.08 3.57
C SER A 176 2.04 -18.56 4.93
N LEU A 177 1.22 -18.67 5.98
CA LEU A 177 1.48 -18.21 7.35
C LEU A 177 1.91 -19.35 8.27
N GLU A 178 1.84 -20.60 7.84
CA GLU A 178 2.40 -21.73 8.57
C GLU A 178 3.87 -21.44 8.96
N PRO A 179 4.28 -21.71 10.21
CA PRO A 179 5.65 -21.50 10.66
C PRO A 179 6.66 -22.32 9.87
N THR A 180 7.75 -21.68 9.43
CA THR A 180 8.90 -22.40 8.86
C THR A 180 9.73 -23.06 9.95
N HIS A 181 10.64 -23.96 9.55
CA HIS A 181 11.58 -24.58 10.49
C HIS A 181 12.45 -23.55 11.24
N LEU A 182 12.87 -22.48 10.56
CA LEU A 182 13.67 -21.42 11.20
C LEU A 182 12.85 -20.64 12.23
N GLN A 183 11.58 -20.34 11.95
CA GLN A 183 10.70 -19.70 12.95
C GLN A 183 10.47 -20.57 14.19
N LEU A 184 10.62 -21.88 14.09
CA LEU A 184 10.49 -22.81 15.22
C LEU A 184 11.79 -22.99 16.02
N THR A 185 12.93 -22.52 15.51
CA THR A 185 14.26 -22.82 16.06
C THR A 185 15.12 -21.60 16.36
N VAL A 186 14.83 -20.46 15.73
CA VAL A 186 15.58 -19.21 15.86
C VAL A 186 14.77 -18.23 16.69
N SER A 187 15.40 -17.58 17.67
CA SER A 187 14.78 -16.47 18.41
C SER A 187 14.65 -15.25 17.51
N HIS A 188 13.45 -14.67 17.40
CA HIS A 188 13.17 -13.54 16.51
C HIS A 188 11.96 -12.74 17.00
N HIS A 189 11.72 -11.57 16.40
CA HIS A 189 10.58 -10.72 16.74
C HIS A 189 9.31 -11.11 15.93
N PRO A 190 8.09 -11.06 16.51
CA PRO A 190 6.84 -11.52 15.87
C PRO A 190 6.45 -10.86 14.54
N TRP A 191 6.95 -9.66 14.26
CA TRP A 191 6.77 -8.98 12.96
C TRP A 191 7.19 -9.84 11.75
N VAL A 192 8.12 -10.79 11.92
CA VAL A 192 8.51 -11.71 10.84
C VAL A 192 7.39 -12.73 10.60
N ASP A 193 6.65 -13.12 11.63
CA ASP A 193 5.62 -14.17 11.57
C ASP A 193 4.41 -13.78 10.74
N ILE A 194 4.14 -12.48 10.64
CA ILE A 194 2.97 -11.94 9.92
C ILE A 194 3.22 -11.77 8.41
N LEU A 195 4.43 -12.09 7.93
CA LEU A 195 4.75 -12.08 6.50
C LEU A 195 4.25 -13.39 5.85
N PRO A 196 3.38 -13.33 4.84
CA PRO A 196 2.81 -14.51 4.17
C PRO A 196 3.77 -15.09 3.11
N LEU A 197 5.07 -14.98 3.34
CA LEU A 197 6.13 -15.26 2.37
C LEU A 197 7.24 -16.05 3.08
N PRO A 198 7.13 -17.39 3.16
CA PRO A 198 8.05 -18.23 3.94
C PRO A 198 9.51 -18.07 3.54
N GLU A 199 9.82 -17.90 2.26
CA GLU A 199 11.20 -17.69 1.79
C GLU A 199 11.78 -16.37 2.32
N ILE A 200 11.00 -15.28 2.31
CA ILE A 200 11.41 -14.00 2.90
C ILE A 200 11.64 -14.13 4.40
N ARG A 201 10.73 -14.80 5.12
CA ARG A 201 10.85 -15.04 6.57
C ARG A 201 12.17 -15.74 6.87
N ASP A 202 12.44 -16.82 6.16
CA ASP A 202 13.68 -17.57 6.31
C ASP A 202 14.93 -16.74 5.97
N ASN A 203 14.90 -15.93 4.91
CA ASN A 203 16.02 -15.06 4.56
C ASN A 203 16.34 -14.03 5.65
N ILE A 204 15.31 -13.46 6.27
CA ILE A 204 15.45 -12.57 7.43
C ILE A 204 16.08 -13.32 8.61
N LEU A 205 15.58 -14.52 8.92
CA LEU A 205 16.05 -15.31 10.07
C LEU A 205 17.45 -15.91 9.92
N ARG A 206 17.92 -16.12 8.68
CA ARG A 206 19.31 -16.53 8.44
C ARG A 206 20.32 -15.41 8.64
N ARG A 207 19.86 -14.15 8.64
CA ARG A 207 20.73 -12.99 8.71
C ARG A 207 21.01 -12.64 10.18
N ASP A 208 22.24 -12.23 10.47
CA ASP A 208 22.54 -11.63 11.77
C ASP A 208 21.70 -10.36 11.94
N GLU A 209 20.90 -10.33 13.01
CA GLU A 209 20.00 -9.24 13.36
C GLU A 209 20.72 -7.89 13.53
N ASN A 210 22.02 -7.89 13.82
CA ASN A 210 22.83 -6.67 13.95
C ASN A 210 23.45 -6.21 12.61
N SER A 211 23.32 -7.00 11.55
CA SER A 211 23.94 -6.72 10.26
C SER A 211 23.10 -5.80 9.34
N TYR A 212 21.87 -5.44 9.75
CA TYR A 212 20.98 -4.58 8.98
C TYR A 212 20.07 -3.73 9.87
N ASP A 213 19.60 -2.60 9.35
CA ASP A 213 18.62 -1.75 10.05
C ASP A 213 17.21 -2.35 9.92
N LYS A 214 16.75 -3.05 10.96
CA LYS A 214 15.41 -3.63 11.07
C LYS A 214 14.30 -2.59 10.86
N LYS A 215 14.48 -1.36 11.37
CA LYS A 215 13.50 -0.28 11.23
C LYS A 215 13.45 0.22 9.79
N ALA A 216 14.60 0.33 9.12
CA ALA A 216 14.64 0.67 7.69
C ALA A 216 13.95 -0.40 6.84
N LEU A 217 14.27 -1.68 7.05
CA LEU A 217 13.64 -2.78 6.33
C LEU A 217 12.10 -2.77 6.48
N CYS A 218 11.59 -2.60 7.70
CA CYS A 218 10.15 -2.50 7.96
C CYS A 218 9.50 -1.27 7.31
N ARG A 219 10.18 -0.12 7.32
CA ARG A 219 9.68 1.09 6.62
C ARG A 219 9.66 0.91 5.11
N ASP A 220 10.70 0.33 4.52
CA ASP A 220 10.82 0.16 3.08
C ASP A 220 9.86 -0.91 2.55
N LEU A 221 9.66 -2.01 3.29
CA LEU A 221 8.70 -3.06 2.94
C LEU A 221 7.28 -2.49 2.79
N ARG A 222 6.93 -1.54 3.66
CA ARG A 222 5.65 -0.81 3.63
C ARG A 222 5.64 0.40 2.68
N GLY A 223 6.76 0.73 2.03
CA GLY A 223 6.86 1.81 1.06
C GLY A 223 6.97 3.22 1.62
N PHE A 224 7.51 3.41 2.83
CA PHE A 224 7.63 4.72 3.51
C PHE A 224 8.95 5.48 3.29
N GLN A 225 9.91 4.97 2.50
CA GLN A 225 11.18 5.68 2.19
C GLN A 225 11.54 5.67 0.69
N ASP A 226 12.48 6.57 0.35
CA ASP A 226 12.72 7.29 -0.90
C ASP A 226 12.26 6.63 -2.21
N VAL A 227 11.09 7.04 -2.66
CA VAL A 227 10.78 7.09 -4.08
C VAL A 227 10.23 8.48 -4.36
N ALA A 228 11.10 9.40 -4.77
CA ALA A 228 10.73 10.68 -5.36
C ALA A 228 9.72 10.56 -6.54
N ASN A 229 9.43 9.32 -6.99
CA ASN A 229 8.47 8.99 -8.04
C ASN A 229 7.31 8.05 -7.60
N GLY A 230 7.23 7.64 -6.33
CA GLY A 230 6.31 6.60 -5.85
C GLY A 230 6.62 5.19 -6.42
N LEU A 231 6.35 4.15 -5.63
CA LEU A 231 6.59 2.70 -5.88
C LEU A 231 7.87 2.13 -5.25
N GLY A 232 7.85 1.97 -3.93
CA GLY A 232 8.86 1.27 -3.13
C GLY A 232 8.17 0.27 -2.21
N GLY A 233 8.81 -0.86 -1.93
CA GLY A 233 8.30 -1.88 -1.00
C GLY A 233 7.60 -3.04 -1.67
N MET A 234 6.54 -3.51 -1.01
CA MET A 234 5.66 -4.54 -1.52
C MET A 234 4.31 -3.96 -1.90
N ILE A 235 3.60 -4.62 -2.81
CA ILE A 235 2.25 -4.28 -3.23
C ILE A 235 1.37 -5.48 -2.96
N VAL A 236 0.19 -5.25 -2.36
CA VAL A 236 -0.79 -6.28 -2.04
C VAL A 236 -2.02 -6.08 -2.92
N TRP A 237 -2.24 -7.02 -3.84
CA TRP A 237 -3.32 -6.98 -4.85
C TRP A 237 -4.58 -7.73 -4.42
N GLY A 238 -4.44 -8.68 -3.51
CA GLY A 238 -5.45 -9.67 -3.14
C GLY A 238 -5.47 -9.95 -1.63
N ASP A 239 -5.89 -11.18 -1.29
CA ASP A 239 -5.96 -11.62 0.10
C ASP A 239 -4.58 -11.49 0.79
N PRO A 240 -4.50 -10.84 1.97
CA PRO A 240 -3.24 -10.69 2.71
C PRO A 240 -2.52 -11.98 3.05
N SER A 241 -3.25 -13.08 3.17
CA SER A 241 -2.72 -14.41 3.48
C SER A 241 -2.45 -15.25 2.25
N ASP A 242 -2.67 -14.75 1.04
CA ASP A 242 -2.27 -15.42 -0.19
C ASP A 242 -0.90 -14.90 -0.63
N SER A 243 0.11 -15.77 -0.71
CA SER A 243 1.46 -15.37 -1.17
C SER A 243 1.47 -14.85 -2.62
N GLU A 244 0.56 -15.34 -3.46
CA GLU A 244 0.43 -14.93 -4.87
C GLU A 244 -0.28 -13.58 -5.03
N ALA A 245 -0.80 -13.00 -3.94
CA ALA A 245 -1.35 -11.64 -3.93
C ALA A 245 -0.28 -10.56 -3.75
N TRP A 246 0.98 -10.93 -3.51
CA TRP A 246 2.08 -10.00 -3.19
C TRP A 246 3.02 -9.81 -4.37
N GLU A 247 3.33 -8.55 -4.66
CA GLU A 247 4.33 -8.13 -5.65
C GLU A 247 5.47 -7.38 -4.96
N VAL A 248 6.71 -7.59 -5.41
CA VAL A 248 7.86 -6.79 -4.98
C VAL A 248 8.22 -5.72 -6.02
N THR A 249 8.46 -4.48 -5.57
CA THR A 249 8.92 -3.42 -6.45
C THR A 249 10.41 -3.49 -6.74
N GLU A 250 10.84 -2.96 -7.88
CA GLU A 250 12.25 -2.91 -8.26
C GLU A 250 13.09 -2.11 -7.25
N ALA A 251 12.56 -1.03 -6.69
CA ALA A 251 13.24 -0.22 -5.69
C ALA A 251 13.52 -1.03 -4.40
N PHE A 252 12.56 -1.84 -3.94
CA PHE A 252 12.77 -2.70 -2.78
C PHE A 252 13.78 -3.80 -3.08
N ALA A 253 13.62 -4.47 -4.24
CA ALA A 253 14.53 -5.51 -4.70
C ALA A 253 15.99 -5.02 -4.81
N SER A 254 16.18 -3.80 -5.29
CA SER A 254 17.51 -3.19 -5.45
C SER A 254 18.18 -2.85 -4.12
N LYS A 255 17.40 -2.39 -3.12
CA LYS A 255 17.91 -2.01 -1.80
C LYS A 255 18.11 -3.22 -0.89
N TRP A 256 17.21 -4.21 -0.97
CA TRP A 256 17.18 -5.38 -0.10
C TRP A 256 17.28 -6.70 -0.90
N PRO A 257 18.29 -6.88 -1.77
CA PRO A 257 18.36 -8.03 -2.67
C PRO A 257 18.41 -9.37 -1.94
N TRP A 258 19.05 -9.41 -0.77
CA TRP A 258 19.16 -10.61 0.06
C TRP A 258 17.82 -11.04 0.69
N VAL A 259 16.88 -10.12 0.88
CA VAL A 259 15.55 -10.44 1.45
C VAL A 259 14.75 -11.28 0.47
N ILE A 260 14.87 -10.98 -0.83
CA ILE A 260 14.12 -11.64 -1.91
C ILE A 260 14.93 -12.73 -2.63
N GLN A 261 16.10 -13.07 -2.09
CA GLN A 261 16.95 -14.11 -2.67
C GLN A 261 16.24 -15.46 -2.63
N ASP A 262 16.32 -16.22 -3.73
CA ASP A 262 15.74 -17.56 -3.82
C ASP A 262 14.22 -17.62 -3.51
N CYS A 263 13.48 -16.56 -3.89
CA CYS A 263 12.02 -16.46 -3.75
C CYS A 263 11.27 -16.66 -5.08
N PRO A 264 11.27 -17.87 -5.70
CA PRO A 264 10.71 -18.07 -7.03
C PRO A 264 9.20 -17.81 -7.12
N ARG A 265 8.45 -18.08 -6.04
CA ARG A 265 7.01 -17.80 -5.95
C ARG A 265 6.71 -16.32 -5.99
N LEU A 266 7.36 -15.52 -5.13
CA LEU A 266 7.23 -14.06 -5.13
C LEU A 266 7.61 -13.45 -6.48
N LEU A 267 8.69 -13.94 -7.11
CA LEU A 267 9.10 -13.48 -8.44
C LEU A 267 8.07 -13.90 -9.52
N GLY A 268 7.44 -15.05 -9.38
CA GLY A 268 6.32 -15.50 -10.22
C GLY A 268 5.12 -14.57 -10.11
N SER A 269 4.63 -14.34 -8.88
CA SER A 269 3.55 -13.40 -8.58
C SER A 269 3.86 -11.99 -9.09
N THR A 270 5.09 -11.50 -8.87
CA THR A 270 5.53 -10.18 -9.36
C THR A 270 5.41 -10.06 -10.87
N ARG A 271 5.88 -11.07 -11.62
CA ARG A 271 5.73 -11.11 -13.09
C ARG A 271 4.26 -11.17 -13.50
N TYR A 272 3.45 -11.96 -12.81
CA TYR A 272 2.01 -12.07 -13.07
C TYR A 272 1.34 -10.70 -12.97
N TRP A 273 1.50 -10.00 -11.84
CA TRP A 273 0.86 -8.69 -11.63
C TRP A 273 1.39 -7.60 -12.58
N ARG A 274 2.69 -7.59 -12.89
CA ARG A 274 3.26 -6.70 -13.92
C ARG A 274 2.69 -6.97 -15.31
N SER A 275 2.57 -8.25 -15.70
CA SER A 275 2.00 -8.63 -16.99
C SER A 275 0.54 -8.19 -17.15
N MET A 276 -0.24 -8.25 -16.06
CA MET A 276 -1.62 -7.75 -16.03
C MET A 276 -1.72 -6.23 -16.26
N ARG A 277 -0.63 -5.49 -16.09
CA ARG A 277 -0.51 -4.05 -16.36
C ARG A 277 0.26 -3.73 -17.65
N GLY A 278 0.70 -4.74 -18.41
CA GLY A 278 1.54 -4.54 -19.59
C GLY A 278 2.99 -4.13 -19.29
N GLU A 279 3.46 -4.33 -18.05
CA GLU A 279 4.83 -4.08 -17.62
C GLU A 279 5.69 -5.35 -17.82
N SER A 280 6.93 -5.18 -18.29
CA SER A 280 7.94 -6.26 -18.46
C SER A 280 8.88 -6.38 -17.28
#